data_AF-A0A7G6YP20-F1
#
_entry.id   AF-A0A7G6YP20-F1
#
_cell.length_a   1.000
_cell.length_b   1.000
_cell.length_c   1.000
_cell.angle_alpha   90.00
_cell.angle_beta   90.00
_cell.angle_gamma   90.00
#
_symmetry.space_group_name_H-M   'P 1'
#
loop_
_entity.id
_entity.type
_entity.pdbx_description
1 polymer ?
#
loop_
_entity_poly.entity_id
_entity_poly.type
_entity_poly.pdbx_seq_one_letter_code
_entity_poly.pdbx_strand_id
1 'polypeptide(L)'
;MPVTRSTLFTCLLFGGLATACSPDQQKKPAATSASQTPPIPDSLTIRQAAQTYRVQYAAPVPLDSGRYVYQPIMAVKTGRQERPLIDIKGDALASYASTNYDSARGPIFNLLFHHLPTGRTHLLLDNGGYRIEKVITATYPYIFYQMITADRNGDGELTSADGRILFISNRAGEQLHQLTPDSTRLESWQLIPNTKMLLAELRYDSDRDGQFDDTDKTYWLRYPLNAQQPPTDPVFVPDSLVQVVRQQMLYRQSRLRGK
;
A
#
# COMPACT_ATOMS: atom_id res chain seq x y z
N MET A 1 -73.19 -40.87 -40.92
CA MET A 1 -72.50 -42.18 -41.01
C MET A 1 -71.76 -42.41 -39.71
N PRO A 2 -71.82 -43.64 -39.16
CA PRO A 2 -71.42 -44.01 -37.80
C PRO A 2 -69.90 -44.34 -37.79
N VAL A 3 -69.18 -44.73 -36.73
CA VAL A 3 -69.46 -45.62 -35.61
C VAL A 3 -68.43 -45.33 -34.50
N THR A 4 -68.90 -45.39 -33.27
CA THR A 4 -68.21 -45.71 -32.02
C THR A 4 -67.10 -46.78 -32.09
N ARG A 5 -66.14 -46.76 -31.16
CA ARG A 5 -65.94 -47.86 -30.18
C ARG A 5 -64.88 -47.53 -29.12
N SER A 6 -65.37 -47.66 -27.89
CA SER A 6 -64.64 -47.94 -26.66
C SER A 6 -64.19 -49.40 -26.65
N THR A 7 -62.99 -49.68 -26.14
CA THR A 7 -62.67 -50.99 -25.53
C THR A 7 -61.72 -50.81 -24.34
N LEU A 8 -62.11 -51.41 -23.24
CA LEU A 8 -61.48 -51.53 -21.92
C LEU A 8 -60.47 -52.72 -21.87
N PHE A 9 -59.83 -52.88 -20.69
CA PHE A 9 -59.23 -54.10 -20.10
C PHE A 9 -57.82 -54.47 -20.63
N THR A 10 -56.78 -54.85 -19.87
CA THR A 10 -56.68 -55.50 -18.54
C THR A 10 -55.26 -55.32 -17.95
N CYS A 11 -55.17 -55.42 -16.62
CA CYS A 11 -54.00 -55.54 -15.75
C CYS A 11 -52.87 -56.50 -16.19
N LEU A 12 -51.64 -56.19 -15.77
CA LEU A 12 -50.70 -57.18 -15.24
C LEU A 12 -49.74 -56.58 -14.21
N LEU A 13 -49.74 -57.21 -13.03
CA LEU A 13 -48.81 -57.02 -11.90
C LEU A 13 -47.38 -57.46 -12.26
N PHE A 14 -46.37 -56.82 -11.66
CA PHE A 14 -45.44 -57.40 -10.68
C PHE A 14 -44.12 -56.62 -10.60
N GLY A 15 -43.56 -56.54 -9.40
CA GLY A 15 -42.11 -56.45 -9.21
C GLY A 15 -41.62 -55.16 -8.56
N GLY A 16 -41.74 -55.10 -7.23
CA GLY A 16 -40.95 -54.15 -6.45
C GLY A 16 -39.48 -54.57 -6.41
N LEU A 17 -38.59 -53.58 -6.48
CA LEU A 17 -37.26 -53.63 -5.88
C LEU A 17 -37.00 -52.27 -5.24
N ALA A 18 -36.78 -52.31 -3.93
CA ALA A 18 -36.28 -51.20 -3.15
C ALA A 18 -34.83 -50.90 -3.55
N THR A 19 -34.42 -49.63 -3.50
CA THR A 19 -33.29 -49.18 -2.67
C THR A 19 -33.01 -47.69 -2.84
N ALA A 20 -32.70 -47.08 -1.70
CA ALA A 20 -31.81 -45.95 -1.47
C ALA A 20 -32.29 -44.52 -1.84
N CYS A 21 -32.70 -43.81 -0.78
CA CYS A 21 -32.55 -42.36 -0.65
C CYS A 21 -31.13 -41.92 -1.00
N SER A 22 -31.00 -40.87 -1.81
CA SER A 22 -29.83 -40.00 -1.77
C SER A 22 -30.31 -38.55 -1.78
N PRO A 23 -30.05 -37.75 -0.73
CA PRO A 23 -30.40 -36.34 -0.72
C PRO A 23 -29.48 -35.57 -1.65
N ASP A 24 -30.14 -34.84 -2.55
CA ASP A 24 -29.58 -33.94 -3.55
C ASP A 24 -28.71 -32.86 -2.87
N GLN A 25 -27.39 -33.06 -2.87
CA GLN A 25 -26.45 -32.01 -2.47
C GLN A 25 -26.30 -31.02 -3.62
N GLN A 26 -27.00 -29.89 -3.50
CA GLN A 26 -26.66 -28.67 -4.21
C GLN A 26 -25.16 -28.36 -4.00
N LYS A 27 -24.38 -28.57 -5.06
CA LYS A 27 -23.01 -28.06 -5.17
C LYS A 27 -23.05 -26.54 -5.00
N LYS A 28 -22.60 -26.07 -3.84
CA LYS A 28 -22.16 -24.69 -3.61
C LYS A 28 -21.16 -24.32 -4.73
N PRO A 29 -21.34 -23.20 -5.45
CA PRO A 29 -20.39 -22.81 -6.48
C PRO A 29 -19.01 -22.61 -5.84
N ALA A 30 -18.01 -23.27 -6.42
CA ALA A 30 -16.62 -23.14 -6.04
C ALA A 30 -16.21 -21.67 -6.13
N ALA A 31 -15.68 -21.13 -5.03
CA ALA A 31 -15.01 -19.84 -5.03
C ALA A 31 -13.81 -19.94 -5.99
N THR A 32 -13.91 -19.26 -7.13
CA THR A 32 -12.86 -19.17 -8.12
C THR A 32 -11.77 -18.22 -7.62
N SER A 33 -10.56 -18.78 -7.52
CA SER A 33 -9.25 -18.13 -7.52
C SER A 33 -8.88 -17.25 -6.33
N ALA A 34 -8.43 -17.90 -5.26
CA ALA A 34 -7.41 -17.33 -4.40
C ALA A 34 -6.10 -17.22 -5.19
N SER A 35 -5.49 -16.04 -5.22
CA SER A 35 -4.10 -15.88 -5.68
C SER A 35 -3.22 -16.83 -4.87
N GLN A 36 -2.59 -17.79 -5.54
CA GLN A 36 -1.68 -18.75 -4.91
C GLN A 36 -0.32 -18.07 -4.68
N THR A 37 -0.22 -17.26 -3.64
CA THR A 37 1.08 -16.89 -3.08
C THR A 37 1.71 -18.18 -2.53
N PRO A 38 2.96 -18.53 -2.88
CA PRO A 38 3.64 -19.68 -2.30
C PRO A 38 3.60 -19.61 -0.77
N PRO A 39 3.38 -20.73 -0.06
CA PRO A 39 3.43 -20.73 1.40
C PRO A 39 4.82 -20.27 1.84
N ILE A 40 4.85 -19.24 2.70
CA ILE A 40 6.09 -18.77 3.33
C ILE A 40 6.68 -19.96 4.10
N PRO A 41 7.97 -20.31 3.91
CA PRO A 41 8.57 -21.46 4.57
C PRO A 41 8.47 -21.36 6.10
N ASP A 42 7.89 -22.37 6.75
CA ASP A 42 7.82 -22.46 8.21
C ASP A 42 9.21 -22.74 8.81
N SER A 43 9.94 -21.68 9.11
CA SER A 43 11.29 -21.73 9.69
C SER A 43 11.28 -21.59 11.21
N LEU A 44 12.32 -22.11 11.87
CA LEU A 44 12.54 -21.90 13.31
C LEU A 44 12.55 -20.41 13.67
N THR A 45 13.10 -19.55 12.81
CA THR A 45 13.12 -18.10 12.99
C THR A 45 11.72 -17.50 13.01
N ILE A 46 10.82 -17.94 12.13
CA ILE A 46 9.42 -17.48 12.12
C ILE A 46 8.68 -17.96 13.37
N ARG A 47 8.90 -19.20 13.81
CA ARG A 47 8.28 -19.72 15.04
C ARG A 47 8.73 -18.96 16.29
N GLN A 48 10.01 -18.62 16.39
CA GLN A 48 10.54 -17.79 17.48
C GLN A 48 9.98 -16.37 17.44
N ALA A 49 9.89 -15.77 16.24
CA ALA A 49 9.27 -14.47 16.07
C ALA A 49 7.80 -14.48 16.50
N ALA A 50 7.03 -15.53 16.16
CA ALA A 50 5.63 -15.68 16.54
C ALA A 50 5.39 -15.82 18.06
N GLN A 51 6.40 -16.22 18.83
CA GLN A 51 6.32 -16.19 20.30
C GLN A 51 6.45 -14.77 20.85
N THR A 52 7.15 -13.90 20.13
CA THR A 52 7.48 -12.53 20.57
C THR A 52 6.55 -11.48 19.96
N TYR A 53 5.96 -11.74 18.80
CA TYR A 53 5.15 -10.80 18.04
C TYR A 53 3.81 -11.40 17.62
N ARG A 54 2.78 -10.54 17.55
CA ARG A 54 1.48 -10.85 16.95
C ARG A 54 1.18 -9.90 15.80
N VAL A 55 0.46 -10.41 14.81
CA VAL A 55 -0.10 -9.57 13.73
C VAL A 55 -1.33 -8.85 14.26
N GLN A 56 -1.37 -7.54 14.06
CA GLN A 56 -2.50 -6.69 14.45
C GLN A 56 -3.02 -5.92 13.24
N TYR A 57 -4.34 -5.88 13.13
CA TYR A 57 -5.03 -5.11 12.11
C TYR A 57 -5.60 -3.84 12.74
N ALA A 58 -5.33 -2.68 12.14
CA ALA A 58 -5.93 -1.43 12.57
C ALA A 58 -7.39 -1.31 12.11
N ALA A 59 -8.10 -0.26 12.50
CA ALA A 59 -9.44 -0.01 11.96
C ALA A 59 -9.38 0.25 10.43
N PRO A 60 -10.38 -0.22 9.65
CA PRO A 60 -10.45 0.05 8.22
C PRO A 60 -10.58 1.54 7.94
N VAL A 61 -9.88 2.01 6.90
CA VAL A 61 -9.94 3.39 6.43
C VAL A 61 -10.68 3.42 5.08
N PRO A 62 -11.82 4.11 4.97
CA PRO A 62 -12.54 4.24 3.71
C PRO A 62 -11.76 5.11 2.73
N LEU A 63 -11.83 4.75 1.45
CA LEU A 63 -11.35 5.56 0.35
C LEU A 63 -12.50 6.34 -0.27
N ASP A 64 -12.25 7.57 -0.73
CA ASP A 64 -13.26 8.55 -1.17
C ASP A 64 -14.20 8.07 -2.30
N SER A 65 -13.89 6.96 -2.98
CA SER A 65 -14.78 6.36 -3.98
C SER A 65 -15.92 5.53 -3.38
N GLY A 66 -15.90 5.28 -2.07
CA GLY A 66 -16.90 4.46 -1.36
C GLY A 66 -16.89 2.97 -1.73
N ARG A 67 -16.01 2.53 -2.63
CA ARG A 67 -15.94 1.13 -3.11
C ARG A 67 -14.84 0.32 -2.47
N TYR A 68 -13.86 0.99 -1.88
CA TYR A 68 -12.70 0.36 -1.27
C TYR A 68 -12.47 0.90 0.13
N VAL A 69 -12.00 0.02 1.00
CA VAL A 69 -11.36 0.36 2.28
C VAL A 69 -9.98 -0.29 2.28
N TYR A 70 -9.02 0.31 2.98
CA TYR A 70 -7.77 -0.37 3.30
C TYR A 70 -7.63 -0.53 4.81
N GLN A 71 -6.97 -1.59 5.24
CA GLN A 71 -6.72 -1.91 6.64
C GLN A 71 -5.21 -2.03 6.87
N PRO A 72 -4.62 -1.15 7.70
CA PRO A 72 -3.21 -1.28 8.06
C PRO A 72 -2.90 -2.56 8.85
N ILE A 73 -1.78 -3.19 8.53
CA ILE A 73 -1.26 -4.41 9.17
C ILE A 73 0.07 -4.09 9.86
N MET A 74 0.15 -4.45 11.14
CA MET A 74 1.30 -4.21 12.01
C MET A 74 1.77 -5.52 12.65
N ALA A 75 3.06 -5.57 13.02
CA ALA A 75 3.58 -6.60 13.91
C ALA A 75 3.91 -5.96 15.26
N VAL A 76 3.26 -6.43 16.33
CA VAL A 76 3.37 -5.83 17.67
C VAL A 76 3.91 -6.85 18.69
N LYS A 77 4.80 -6.41 19.58
CA LYS A 77 5.37 -7.27 20.63
C LYS A 77 4.30 -7.78 21.60
N THR A 78 4.33 -9.07 21.90
CA THR A 78 3.52 -9.75 22.94
C THR A 78 3.83 -9.17 24.32
N GLY A 79 2.80 -8.84 25.10
CA GLY A 79 2.95 -8.38 26.50
C GLY A 79 3.06 -6.87 26.76
N ARG A 80 3.11 -6.00 25.72
CA ARG A 80 2.87 -4.55 25.93
C ARG A 80 1.38 -4.32 26.20
N GLN A 81 1.04 -3.59 27.26
CA GLN A 81 -0.34 -3.15 27.52
C GLN A 81 -0.89 -2.43 26.29
N GLU A 82 -1.93 -3.02 25.71
CA GLU A 82 -2.59 -2.52 24.52
C GLU A 82 -3.34 -1.24 24.87
N ARG A 83 -3.09 -0.14 24.14
CA ARG A 83 -4.11 0.91 24.05
C ARG A 83 -5.20 0.39 23.11
N PRO A 84 -6.48 0.35 23.52
CA PRO A 84 -7.56 -0.11 22.66
C PRO A 84 -7.53 0.64 21.31
N LEU A 85 -7.69 -0.10 20.22
CA LEU A 85 -7.69 0.40 18.83
C LEU A 85 -8.88 1.32 18.48
N ILE A 86 -9.69 1.73 19.46
CA ILE A 86 -10.95 2.43 19.28
C ILE A 86 -10.74 3.92 19.53
N ASP A 87 -10.05 4.57 18.60
CA ASP A 87 -10.35 5.94 18.18
C ASP A 87 -9.43 6.26 16.99
N ILE A 88 -9.84 5.82 15.81
CA ILE A 88 -9.76 6.75 14.68
C ILE A 88 -11.04 7.57 14.81
N LYS A 89 -11.05 8.60 15.67
CA LYS A 89 -12.05 9.65 15.47
C LYS A 89 -11.83 10.12 14.04
N GLY A 90 -12.88 10.02 13.24
CA GLY A 90 -12.99 10.66 11.94
C GLY A 90 -13.01 12.18 12.07
N ASP A 91 -12.09 12.76 12.84
CA ASP A 91 -11.82 14.20 12.91
C ASP A 91 -10.88 14.63 11.76
N ALA A 92 -10.64 13.75 10.79
CA ALA A 92 -10.35 14.11 9.41
C ALA A 92 -11.62 13.94 8.55
N LEU A 93 -12.76 14.43 9.03
CA LEU A 93 -13.89 14.77 8.17
C LEU A 93 -13.38 15.78 7.14
N ALA A 94 -13.33 15.34 5.88
CA ALA A 94 -13.19 16.15 4.68
C ALA A 94 -11.80 16.79 4.42
N SER A 95 -11.20 16.35 3.30
CA SER A 95 -10.15 17.00 2.51
C SER A 95 -8.71 16.95 3.08
N TYR A 96 -7.81 16.35 2.30
CA TYR A 96 -6.36 16.17 2.54
C TYR A 96 -5.96 15.04 3.51
N ALA A 97 -6.50 13.83 3.30
CA ALA A 97 -6.19 12.63 4.10
C ALA A 97 -4.77 12.09 3.84
N SER A 98 -3.82 12.51 4.67
CA SER A 98 -2.54 11.83 4.84
C SER A 98 -2.47 11.24 6.25
N THR A 99 -2.28 9.93 6.37
CA THR A 99 -2.10 9.29 7.69
C THR A 99 -0.61 9.13 7.95
N ASN A 100 -0.08 9.87 8.94
CA ASN A 100 1.29 9.70 9.42
C ASN A 100 1.30 8.60 10.48
N TYR A 101 2.12 7.57 10.30
CA TYR A 101 2.27 6.49 11.27
C TYR A 101 3.55 6.67 12.06
N ASP A 102 3.58 7.70 12.90
CA ASP A 102 4.72 7.92 13.79
C ASP A 102 4.36 7.61 15.26
N SER A 103 5.22 6.80 15.86
CA SER A 103 5.49 6.55 17.28
C SER A 103 4.44 5.93 18.23
N ALA A 104 3.12 6.00 18.03
CA ALA A 104 2.19 5.52 19.08
C ALA A 104 1.70 4.05 18.95
N ARG A 105 1.66 3.49 17.74
CA ARG A 105 0.93 2.23 17.44
C ARG A 105 1.79 1.11 16.85
N GLY A 106 3.04 1.40 16.50
CA GLY A 106 3.98 0.47 15.86
C GLY A 106 4.05 0.65 14.34
N PRO A 107 5.15 0.20 13.70
CA PRO A 107 5.34 0.30 12.26
C PRO A 107 4.30 -0.53 11.50
N ILE A 108 3.86 0.00 10.35
CA ILE A 108 3.02 -0.73 9.41
C ILE A 108 3.91 -1.42 8.40
N PHE A 109 3.62 -2.69 8.16
CA PHE A 109 4.39 -3.53 7.24
C PHE A 109 3.59 -3.96 6.01
N ASN A 110 2.27 -3.77 6.01
CA ASN A 110 1.43 -4.01 4.83
C ASN A 110 0.06 -3.32 4.97
N LEU A 111 -0.68 -3.24 3.87
CA LEU A 111 -2.09 -2.83 3.85
C LEU A 111 -2.93 -3.93 3.21
N LEU A 112 -4.07 -4.25 3.82
CA LEU A 112 -5.09 -5.14 3.25
C LEU A 112 -6.18 -4.29 2.59
N PHE A 113 -6.37 -4.43 1.29
CA PHE A 113 -7.42 -3.75 0.54
C PHE A 113 -8.65 -4.63 0.44
N HIS A 114 -9.83 -4.03 0.61
CA HIS A 114 -11.12 -4.69 0.44
C HIS A 114 -11.95 -3.95 -0.59
N HIS A 115 -12.45 -4.65 -1.62
CA HIS A 115 -13.47 -4.15 -2.52
C HIS A 115 -14.84 -4.47 -1.94
N LEU A 116 -15.53 -3.45 -1.42
CA LEU A 116 -16.78 -3.60 -0.68
C LEU A 116 -17.90 -4.29 -1.49
N PRO A 117 -18.12 -3.96 -2.78
CA PRO A 117 -19.22 -4.58 -3.54
C PRO A 117 -19.05 -6.08 -3.79
N THR A 118 -17.81 -6.58 -3.95
CA THR A 118 -17.58 -7.99 -4.29
C THR A 118 -16.97 -8.80 -3.15
N GLY A 119 -16.60 -8.17 -2.04
CA GLY A 119 -15.87 -8.79 -0.94
C GLY A 119 -14.44 -9.26 -1.30
N ARG A 120 -13.91 -8.84 -2.45
CA ARG A 120 -12.55 -9.24 -2.87
C ARG A 120 -11.52 -8.54 -2.00
N THR A 121 -10.46 -9.25 -1.63
CA THR A 121 -9.38 -8.72 -0.79
C THR A 121 -8.01 -9.04 -1.37
N HIS A 122 -7.04 -8.15 -1.18
CA HIS A 122 -5.65 -8.38 -1.56
C HIS A 122 -4.70 -7.50 -0.74
N LEU A 123 -3.43 -7.91 -0.65
CA LEU A 123 -2.39 -7.15 0.03
C LEU A 123 -1.76 -6.13 -0.94
N LEU A 124 -1.30 -5.01 -0.41
CA LEU A 124 -0.52 -4.03 -1.18
C LEU A 124 0.84 -4.59 -1.59
N LEU A 125 1.49 -5.29 -0.66
CA LEU A 125 2.83 -5.85 -0.83
C LEU A 125 2.78 -7.37 -0.81
N ASP A 126 3.55 -8.00 -1.70
CA ASP A 126 3.72 -9.46 -1.75
C ASP A 126 4.64 -9.99 -0.63
N ASN A 127 5.37 -9.11 0.05
CA ASN A 127 6.23 -9.43 1.19
C ASN A 127 6.11 -8.37 2.30
N GLY A 128 6.57 -8.70 3.51
CA GLY A 128 6.58 -7.80 4.67
C GLY A 128 7.90 -7.05 4.89
N GLY A 129 8.75 -6.95 3.86
CA GLY A 129 10.10 -6.39 3.96
C GLY A 129 10.15 -4.87 3.98
N TYR A 130 9.05 -4.18 3.70
CA TYR A 130 8.99 -2.72 3.69
C TYR A 130 8.23 -2.18 4.89
N ARG A 131 8.63 -1.00 5.35
CA ARG A 131 7.89 -0.23 6.35
C ARG A 131 7.14 0.91 5.67
N ILE A 132 5.84 1.00 5.90
CA ILE A 132 4.97 2.06 5.36
C ILE A 132 4.87 3.17 6.40
N GLU A 133 5.47 4.32 6.10
CA GLU A 133 5.49 5.51 6.97
C GLU A 133 4.23 6.36 6.78
N LYS A 134 3.78 6.47 5.53
CA LYS A 134 2.68 7.37 5.17
C LYS A 134 1.85 6.83 4.02
N VAL A 135 0.53 7.00 4.13
CA VAL A 135 -0.44 6.75 3.05
C VAL A 135 -1.17 8.06 2.75
N ILE A 136 -1.19 8.47 1.48
CA ILE A 136 -1.79 9.72 1.01
C ILE A 136 -2.86 9.40 -0.03
N THR A 137 -4.12 9.69 0.30
CA THR A 137 -5.29 9.31 -0.53
C THR A 137 -5.99 10.49 -1.17
N ALA A 138 -5.64 11.74 -0.81
CA ALA A 138 -6.30 12.94 -1.34
C ALA A 138 -6.10 13.16 -2.85
N THR A 139 -5.16 12.45 -3.46
CA THR A 139 -4.68 12.72 -4.81
C THR A 139 -5.31 11.79 -5.85
N TYR A 140 -6.59 12.00 -6.18
CA TYR A 140 -7.32 11.18 -7.17
C TYR A 140 -6.67 11.27 -8.58
N PRO A 141 -6.59 10.16 -9.34
CA PRO A 141 -7.09 8.79 -9.09
C PRO A 141 -6.09 7.87 -8.38
N TYR A 142 -5.07 8.39 -7.72
CA TYR A 142 -3.96 7.61 -7.20
C TYR A 142 -4.01 7.48 -5.67
N ILE A 143 -3.18 6.57 -5.17
CA ILE A 143 -2.76 6.55 -3.76
C ILE A 143 -1.24 6.64 -3.78
N PHE A 144 -0.69 7.53 -2.94
CA PHE A 144 0.76 7.64 -2.76
C PHE A 144 1.17 7.06 -1.42
N TYR A 145 2.37 6.51 -1.38
CA TYR A 145 2.93 5.90 -0.19
C TYR A 145 4.36 6.40 0.01
N GLN A 146 4.72 6.67 1.26
CA GLN A 146 6.11 6.83 1.65
C GLN A 146 6.52 5.57 2.39
N MET A 147 7.52 4.87 1.87
CA MET A 147 7.99 3.59 2.41
C MET A 147 9.50 3.62 2.64
N ILE A 148 9.96 2.85 3.63
CA ILE A 148 11.38 2.54 3.83
C ILE A 148 11.58 1.10 3.34
N THR A 149 12.52 0.91 2.42
CA THR A 149 12.67 -0.34 1.65
C THR A 149 13.95 -1.10 1.95
N ALA A 150 14.91 -0.48 2.62
CA ALA A 150 16.20 -1.06 2.99
C ALA A 150 16.72 -0.42 4.28
N ASP A 151 17.45 -1.19 5.08
CA ASP A 151 18.27 -0.71 6.20
C ASP A 151 19.60 -0.22 5.61
N ARG A 152 19.77 1.10 5.50
CA ARG A 152 20.92 1.71 4.83
C ARG A 152 22.03 2.06 5.79
N ASN A 153 21.69 2.42 7.02
CA ASN A 153 22.69 2.71 8.04
C ASN A 153 23.23 1.43 8.71
N GLY A 154 22.62 0.26 8.46
CA GLY A 154 23.07 -1.06 8.90
C GLY A 154 22.79 -1.34 10.37
N ASP A 155 21.81 -0.65 10.98
CA ASP A 155 21.49 -0.79 12.41
C ASP A 155 20.49 -1.92 12.71
N GLY A 156 19.94 -2.55 11.67
CA GLY A 156 18.99 -3.65 11.76
C GLY A 156 17.53 -3.23 11.89
N GLU A 157 17.22 -1.93 11.88
CA GLU A 157 15.86 -1.39 11.97
C GLU A 157 15.52 -0.56 10.73
N LEU A 158 14.33 -0.76 10.15
CA LEU A 158 13.83 0.15 9.12
C LEU A 158 13.26 1.39 9.79
N THR A 159 13.98 2.50 9.73
CA THR A 159 13.61 3.78 10.32
C THR A 159 13.66 4.92 9.31
N SER A 160 13.23 6.11 9.72
CA SER A 160 13.31 7.28 8.85
C SER A 160 14.74 7.69 8.49
N ALA A 161 15.75 7.21 9.25
CA ALA A 161 17.15 7.45 8.95
C ALA A 161 17.58 6.80 7.63
N ASP A 162 16.98 5.66 7.27
CA ASP A 162 17.33 4.90 6.06
C ASP A 162 16.86 5.51 4.74
N GLY A 163 16.06 6.57 4.83
CA GLY A 163 15.50 7.26 3.70
C GLY A 163 14.14 6.71 3.27
N ARG A 164 13.23 7.64 2.97
CA ARG A 164 11.87 7.35 2.50
C ARG A 164 11.84 7.36 0.98
N ILE A 165 11.15 6.40 0.39
CA ILE A 165 10.91 6.24 -1.04
C ILE A 165 9.44 6.51 -1.34
N LEU A 166 9.15 7.20 -2.44
CA LEU A 166 7.79 7.47 -2.89
C LEU A 166 7.32 6.36 -3.82
N PHE A 167 6.15 5.79 -3.52
CA PHE A 167 5.43 4.84 -4.35
C PHE A 167 4.05 5.38 -4.74
N ILE A 168 3.47 4.80 -5.79
CA ILE A 168 2.13 5.10 -6.29
C ILE A 168 1.38 3.81 -6.63
N SER A 169 0.07 3.80 -6.45
CA SER A 169 -0.83 2.73 -6.94
C SER A 169 -2.15 3.33 -7.45
N ASN A 170 -3.00 2.48 -8.02
CA ASN A 170 -4.39 2.85 -8.31
C ASN A 170 -5.26 2.83 -7.03
N ARG A 171 -6.53 3.26 -7.11
CA ARG A 171 -7.44 3.28 -5.93
C ARG A 171 -7.75 1.91 -5.34
N ALA A 172 -7.53 0.83 -6.08
CA ALA A 172 -7.69 -0.51 -5.55
C ALA A 172 -6.45 -0.96 -4.76
N GLY A 173 -5.36 -0.19 -4.75
CA GLY A 173 -4.08 -0.62 -4.19
C GLY A 173 -3.30 -1.55 -5.12
N GLU A 174 -3.72 -1.68 -6.37
CA GLU A 174 -3.05 -2.50 -7.38
C GLU A 174 -2.11 -1.63 -8.23
N GLN A 175 -1.22 -2.27 -9.00
CA GLN A 175 -0.23 -1.58 -9.84
C GLN A 175 0.68 -0.67 -9.00
N LEU A 176 1.17 -1.21 -7.88
CA LEU A 176 2.14 -0.51 -7.05
C LEU A 176 3.45 -0.32 -7.84
N HIS A 177 3.87 0.93 -7.95
CA HIS A 177 5.09 1.31 -8.65
C HIS A 177 5.91 2.27 -7.80
N GLN A 178 7.21 2.01 -7.73
CA GLN A 178 8.17 2.94 -7.15
C GLN A 178 8.31 4.14 -8.09
N LEU A 179 8.21 5.35 -7.54
CA LEU A 179 8.46 6.58 -8.29
C LEU A 179 9.92 6.99 -8.14
N THR A 180 10.42 7.11 -6.91
CA THR A 180 11.76 7.68 -6.67
C THR A 180 12.85 6.61 -6.69
N PRO A 181 14.06 6.89 -7.20
CA PRO A 181 15.14 5.92 -7.27
C PRO A 181 15.50 5.31 -5.92
N ASP A 182 16.05 4.10 -5.95
CA ASP A 182 16.74 3.52 -4.81
C ASP A 182 17.92 4.41 -4.37
N SER A 183 18.39 4.19 -3.14
CA SER A 183 19.49 4.94 -2.53
C SER A 183 19.27 6.45 -2.46
N THR A 184 18.00 6.87 -2.38
CA THR A 184 17.62 8.27 -2.14
C THR A 184 16.76 8.40 -0.89
N ARG A 185 16.67 9.63 -0.38
CA ARG A 185 15.69 10.06 0.61
C ARG A 185 14.79 11.11 0.00
N LEU A 186 13.48 10.85 0.03
CA LEU A 186 12.45 11.82 -0.30
C LEU A 186 12.43 12.95 0.75
N GLU A 187 12.75 14.17 0.32
CA GLU A 187 12.71 15.37 1.15
C GLU A 187 11.33 16.03 1.05
N SER A 188 10.85 16.23 -0.17
CA SER A 188 9.55 16.85 -0.43
C SER A 188 8.96 16.35 -1.75
N TRP A 189 7.65 16.47 -1.90
CA TRP A 189 7.00 16.24 -3.19
C TRP A 189 5.68 17.00 -3.29
N GLN A 190 5.27 17.26 -4.52
CA GLN A 190 4.00 17.90 -4.83
C GLN A 190 3.44 17.41 -6.16
N LEU A 191 2.17 17.02 -6.18
CA LEU A 191 1.43 16.92 -7.43
C LEU A 191 1.00 18.32 -7.87
N ILE A 192 1.44 18.75 -9.04
CA ILE A 192 1.06 20.04 -9.61
C ILE A 192 -0.41 19.96 -10.06
N PRO A 193 -1.28 20.87 -9.59
CA PRO A 193 -2.68 20.88 -9.98
C PRO A 193 -2.86 20.94 -11.49
N ASN A 194 -3.84 20.20 -12.03
CA ASN A 194 -4.25 20.21 -13.44
C ASN A 194 -3.20 19.74 -14.48
N THR A 195 -1.98 19.36 -14.09
CA THR A 195 -0.93 18.97 -15.05
C THR A 195 -0.59 17.47 -15.02
N LYS A 196 -1.10 16.71 -14.03
CA LYS A 196 -0.70 15.32 -13.74
C LYS A 196 0.82 15.16 -13.61
N MET A 197 1.52 16.22 -13.22
CA MET A 197 2.97 16.24 -13.06
C MET A 197 3.32 16.30 -11.58
N LEU A 198 4.08 15.34 -11.09
CA LEU A 198 4.60 15.35 -9.73
C LEU A 198 6.04 15.84 -9.72
N LEU A 199 6.35 16.78 -8.84
CA LEU A 199 7.72 17.19 -8.54
C LEU A 199 8.14 16.52 -7.23
N ALA A 200 9.32 15.91 -7.21
CA ALA A 200 9.91 15.36 -5.98
C ALA A 200 11.31 15.92 -5.81
N GLU A 201 11.60 16.40 -4.60
CA GLU A 201 12.94 16.73 -4.15
C GLU A 201 13.52 15.52 -3.43
N LEU A 202 14.69 15.10 -3.87
CA LEU A 202 15.41 13.96 -3.34
C LEU A 202 16.78 14.37 -2.85
N ARG A 203 17.21 13.74 -1.77
CA ARG A 203 18.61 13.70 -1.33
C ARG A 203 19.22 12.36 -1.69
N TYR A 204 20.48 12.36 -2.08
CA TYR A 204 21.26 11.14 -2.29
C TYR A 204 22.55 11.23 -1.49
N ASP A 205 22.98 10.09 -0.97
CA ASP A 205 24.23 9.91 -0.23
C ASP A 205 25.41 10.17 -1.19
N SER A 206 25.92 11.39 -1.13
CA SER A 206 26.83 11.97 -2.12
C SER A 206 28.29 11.82 -1.73
N ASP A 207 28.58 11.67 -0.44
CA ASP A 207 29.89 11.34 0.11
C ASP A 207 30.04 9.84 0.47
N ARG A 208 28.95 9.06 0.35
CA ARG A 208 28.89 7.59 0.46
C ARG A 208 29.14 7.07 1.87
N ASP A 209 28.67 7.78 2.87
CA ASP A 209 28.81 7.39 4.28
C ASP A 209 27.60 6.60 4.83
N GLY A 210 26.57 6.39 4.00
CA GLY A 210 25.35 5.67 4.34
C GLY A 210 24.33 6.50 5.13
N GLN A 211 24.63 7.77 5.39
CA GLN A 211 23.73 8.73 6.01
C GLN A 211 23.08 9.61 4.93
N PHE A 212 21.96 10.24 5.30
CA PHE A 212 21.37 11.29 4.50
C PHE A 212 21.37 12.55 5.34
N ASP A 213 22.33 13.44 5.15
CA ASP A 213 22.47 14.63 6.00
C ASP A 213 22.73 15.91 5.18
N ASP A 214 23.03 17.03 5.85
CA ASP A 214 23.19 18.33 5.21
C ASP A 214 24.48 18.47 4.36
N THR A 215 25.44 17.54 4.46
CA THR A 215 26.57 17.46 3.52
C THR A 215 26.12 16.99 2.14
N ASP A 216 25.01 16.26 2.09
CA ASP A 216 24.48 15.72 0.85
C ASP A 216 23.80 16.76 -0.04
N LYS A 217 23.81 16.43 -1.33
CA LYS A 217 23.15 17.22 -2.37
C LYS A 217 21.71 16.77 -2.57
N THR A 218 20.85 17.73 -2.89
CA THR A 218 19.49 17.48 -3.35
C THR A 218 19.34 17.71 -4.85
N TYR A 219 18.37 17.04 -5.46
CA TYR A 219 17.97 17.23 -6.85
C TYR A 219 16.47 17.00 -7.02
N TRP A 220 15.93 17.45 -8.16
CA TRP A 220 14.51 17.32 -8.45
C TRP A 220 14.25 16.28 -9.52
N LEU A 221 13.15 15.54 -9.39
CA LEU A 221 12.60 14.69 -10.43
C LEU A 221 11.18 15.15 -10.79
N ARG A 222 10.82 14.98 -12.06
CA ARG A 222 9.51 15.41 -12.62
C ARG A 222 8.76 14.23 -13.20
N TYR A 223 7.70 13.78 -12.55
CA TYR A 223 6.95 12.58 -12.91
C TYR A 223 5.65 12.90 -13.67
N PRO A 224 5.59 12.68 -14.98
CA PRO A 224 4.31 12.64 -15.70
C PRO A 224 3.54 11.38 -15.30
N LEU A 225 2.45 11.53 -14.53
CA LEU A 225 1.66 10.38 -14.03
C LEU A 225 0.81 9.68 -15.10
N ASN A 226 0.69 10.29 -16.28
CA ASN A 226 0.07 9.69 -17.47
C ASN A 226 1.08 8.93 -18.34
N ALA A 227 2.37 8.97 -18.03
CA ALA A 227 3.36 8.19 -18.75
C ALA A 227 3.32 6.74 -18.26
N GLN A 228 3.47 5.80 -19.19
CA GLN A 228 3.56 4.37 -18.88
C GLN A 228 4.88 4.00 -18.18
N GLN A 229 5.81 4.96 -18.07
CA GLN A 229 7.12 4.81 -17.45
C GLN A 229 7.44 6.04 -16.58
N PRO A 230 8.17 5.85 -15.47
CA PRO A 230 8.67 6.97 -14.68
C PRO A 230 9.60 7.86 -15.55
N PRO A 231 9.69 9.16 -15.25
CA PRO A 231 10.67 10.04 -15.84
C PRO A 231 12.07 9.51 -15.52
N THR A 232 12.91 9.40 -16.53
CA THR A 232 14.25 8.84 -16.37
C THR A 232 15.28 9.88 -15.96
N ASP A 233 14.99 11.18 -16.12
CA ASP A 233 16.05 12.18 -16.12
C ASP A 233 15.96 13.12 -14.90
N PRO A 234 16.93 13.07 -13.97
CA PRO A 234 17.05 14.05 -12.90
C PRO A 234 17.21 15.47 -13.46
N VAL A 235 16.41 16.38 -12.91
CA VAL A 235 16.51 17.81 -13.18
C VAL A 235 17.35 18.42 -12.08
N PHE A 236 18.63 18.62 -12.38
CA PHE A 236 19.53 19.37 -11.53
C PHE A 236 19.37 20.87 -11.77
N VAL A 237 19.43 21.65 -10.70
CA VAL A 237 19.64 23.10 -10.84
C VAL A 237 21.06 23.30 -11.38
N PRO A 238 21.26 24.03 -12.50
CA PRO A 238 22.61 24.22 -13.05
C PRO A 238 23.55 24.85 -12.03
N ASP A 239 24.79 24.36 -11.93
CA ASP A 239 25.79 24.87 -10.98
C ASP A 239 25.98 26.39 -11.09
N SER A 240 25.91 26.94 -12.30
CA SER A 240 25.98 28.39 -12.53
C SER A 240 24.87 29.16 -11.79
N LEU A 241 23.64 28.66 -11.84
CA LEU A 241 22.50 29.26 -11.15
C LEU A 241 22.62 29.07 -9.62
N VAL A 242 23.09 27.89 -9.18
CA VAL A 242 23.37 27.63 -7.76
C VAL A 242 24.39 28.64 -7.22
N GLN A 243 25.49 28.89 -7.94
CA GLN A 243 26.49 29.88 -7.53
C GLN A 243 25.92 31.30 -7.50
N VAL A 244 25.11 31.69 -8.49
CA VAL A 244 24.45 33.01 -8.51
C VAL A 244 23.56 33.19 -7.29
N VAL A 245 22.68 32.22 -7.00
CA VAL A 245 21.80 32.28 -5.83
C VAL A 245 22.60 32.29 -4.54
N ARG A 246 23.66 31.47 -4.44
CA ARG A 246 24.56 31.46 -3.27
C ARG A 246 25.18 32.84 -3.03
N GLN A 247 25.72 33.48 -4.06
CA GLN A 247 26.29 34.82 -3.94
C GLN A 247 25.25 35.86 -3.51
N GLN A 248 24.03 35.81 -4.07
CA GLN A 248 22.93 36.68 -3.66
C GLN A 248 22.56 36.49 -2.18
N MET A 249 22.51 35.24 -1.69
CA MET A 249 22.20 34.95 -0.29
C MET A 249 23.32 35.39 0.66
N LEU A 250 24.58 35.15 0.31
CA LEU A 250 25.73 35.62 1.10
C LEU A 250 25.75 37.15 1.17
N TYR A 251 25.51 37.83 0.05
CA TYR A 251 25.39 39.29 0.00
C TYR A 251 24.24 39.82 0.86
N ARG A 252 23.08 39.13 0.87
CA ARG A 252 21.97 39.47 1.78
C ARG A 252 22.40 39.33 3.24
N GLN A 253 23.05 38.23 3.62
CA GLN A 253 23.44 37.96 5.01
C GLN A 253 24.49 38.95 5.53
N SER A 254 25.46 39.35 4.70
CA SER A 254 26.45 40.36 5.09
C SER A 254 25.82 41.70 5.44
N ARG A 255 24.73 42.08 4.74
CA ARG A 255 23.97 43.31 5.02
C ARG A 255 23.09 43.24 6.26
N LEU A 256 22.65 42.04 6.66
CA LEU A 256 21.83 41.85 7.85
C LEU A 256 22.67 41.87 9.13
N ARG A 257 23.91 41.39 9.10
CA ARG A 257 24.84 41.41 10.25
C ARG A 257 25.42 42.80 10.57
N GLY A 258 25.24 43.77 9.66
CA GLY A 258 25.66 45.16 9.84
C GLY A 258 24.60 46.08 10.44
N LYS A 259 23.51 45.52 10.98
CA LYS A 259 22.48 46.20 11.79
C LYS A 259 22.37 45.50 13.13
#